data_AF-A0A1Y1T0H2-F1
#
_entry.id   AF-A0A1Y1T0H2-F1
#
_cell.length_a   1.000
_cell.length_b   1.000
_cell.length_c   1.000
_cell.angle_alpha   90.00
_cell.angle_beta   90.00
_cell.angle_gamma   90.00
#
_symmetry.space_group_name_H-M   'P 1'
#
loop_
_entity.id
_entity.type
_entity.pdbx_description
1 polymer ?
#
loop_
_entity_poly.entity_id
_entity_poly.type
_entity_poly.pdbx_seq_one_letter_code
_entity_poly.pdbx_strand_id
1 'polypeptide(L)'
;MLRILTFLIICTLSFNCFGQIPTEAYREEIKALKTDDEIADYWKKINELDQKVLVKTEDRFKHDSISVDNMIRTSLLFQIHGNKGYVLSTKTSSTFVPILNLVHNHDAKMNLAFWSLIANEEIIKRFKKRYPGYTLESLSLSAYDYSLVNQESRYAYLLEKLAEMPAEDDLVKRLERLFLEYKIRKDLEVLDVIGEWQNQAFKSQKTGGNFQLVKLEDQNFYFLRFESRILLEKIEKDAVDKFKVSGYPFGWYYTYNDEGELILYDQNDEILIEYSAI
;
A
#
# COMPACT_ATOMS: atom_id res chain seq x y z
N MET A 1 -24.39 29.51 -23.66
CA MET A 1 -24.72 28.07 -23.65
C MET A 1 -23.63 27.18 -24.25
N LEU A 2 -22.92 27.61 -25.31
CA LEU A 2 -21.90 26.77 -25.95
C LEU A 2 -20.69 26.42 -25.07
N ARG A 3 -20.29 27.28 -24.12
CA ARG A 3 -19.16 27.04 -23.20
C ARG A 3 -19.45 26.07 -22.04
N ILE A 4 -20.72 25.93 -21.65
CA ILE A 4 -21.13 24.98 -20.60
C ILE A 4 -21.21 23.56 -21.18
N LEU A 5 -21.54 23.45 -22.48
CA LEU A 5 -21.57 22.18 -23.19
C LEU A 5 -20.16 21.59 -23.41
N THR A 6 -19.13 22.43 -23.59
CA THR A 6 -17.75 21.96 -23.76
C THR A 6 -17.17 21.36 -22.48
N PHE A 7 -17.54 21.89 -21.30
CA PHE A 7 -17.08 21.36 -20.01
C PHE A 7 -17.78 20.04 -19.64
N LEU A 8 -19.04 19.85 -20.09
CA LEU A 8 -19.78 18.60 -19.86
C LEU A 8 -19.30 17.46 -20.77
N ILE A 9 -18.78 17.77 -21.95
CA ILE A 9 -18.29 16.78 -22.94
C ILE A 9 -16.90 16.23 -22.56
N ILE A 10 -16.07 17.02 -21.84
CA ILE A 10 -14.80 16.52 -21.28
C ILE A 10 -15.05 15.52 -20.14
N CYS A 11 -16.18 15.63 -19.43
CA CYS A 11 -16.55 14.66 -18.41
C CYS A 11 -17.18 13.37 -18.95
N THR A 12 -17.57 13.30 -20.23
CA THR A 12 -18.29 12.14 -20.81
C THR A 12 -17.54 11.43 -21.93
N LEU A 13 -16.42 11.97 -22.42
CA LEU A 13 -15.54 11.31 -23.38
C LEU A 13 -14.38 10.53 -22.73
N SER A 14 -14.42 10.32 -21.42
CA SER A 14 -13.71 9.23 -20.75
C SER A 14 -14.29 7.91 -21.25
N PHE A 15 -13.83 7.48 -22.42
CA PHE A 15 -14.09 6.15 -22.94
C PHE A 15 -13.82 5.15 -21.82
N ASN A 16 -14.88 4.41 -21.50
CA ASN A 16 -14.91 3.26 -20.63
C ASN A 16 -13.85 2.20 -21.04
N CYS A 17 -12.61 2.37 -20.60
CA CYS A 17 -11.81 1.24 -20.17
C CYS A 17 -12.17 1.03 -18.70
N PHE A 18 -13.19 0.21 -18.44
CA PHE A 18 -13.56 -0.16 -17.08
C PHE A 18 -12.36 -0.86 -16.42
N GLY A 19 -11.60 -0.09 -15.64
CA GLY A 19 -10.58 -0.59 -14.74
C GLY A 19 -9.11 -0.31 -15.09
N GLN A 20 -8.80 0.73 -15.86
CA GLN A 20 -7.42 1.27 -15.94
C GLN A 20 -7.38 2.68 -15.34
N ILE A 21 -6.36 2.95 -14.51
CA ILE A 21 -6.09 4.29 -13.98
C ILE A 21 -5.66 5.19 -15.16
N PRO A 22 -6.24 6.38 -15.36
CA PRO A 22 -5.99 7.21 -16.55
C PRO A 22 -4.67 8.00 -16.42
N THR A 23 -3.57 7.27 -16.23
CA THR A 23 -2.24 7.79 -15.95
C THR A 23 -1.75 8.82 -16.96
N GLU A 24 -1.93 8.58 -18.26
CA GLU A 24 -1.48 9.53 -19.28
C GLU A 24 -2.31 10.81 -19.28
N ALA A 25 -3.59 10.75 -18.92
CA ALA A 25 -4.40 11.96 -18.74
C ALA A 25 -3.87 12.79 -17.56
N TYR A 26 -3.54 12.15 -16.43
CA TYR A 26 -2.92 12.84 -15.30
C TYR A 26 -1.53 13.39 -15.64
N ARG A 27 -0.74 12.65 -16.42
CA ARG A 27 0.57 13.10 -16.87
C ARG A 27 0.46 14.40 -17.66
N GLU A 28 -0.47 14.47 -18.62
CA GLU A 28 -0.69 15.68 -19.40
C GLU A 28 -1.30 16.82 -18.56
N GLU A 29 -2.23 16.52 -17.66
CA GLU A 29 -2.78 17.50 -16.70
C GLU A 29 -1.66 18.13 -15.85
N ILE A 30 -0.76 17.31 -15.30
CA ILE A 30 0.34 17.76 -14.44
C ILE A 30 1.43 18.50 -15.23
N LYS A 31 1.76 18.07 -16.46
CA LYS A 31 2.66 18.81 -17.36
C LYS A 31 2.12 20.19 -17.75
N ALA A 32 0.79 20.35 -17.78
CA ALA A 32 0.15 21.60 -18.13
C ALA A 32 0.27 22.67 -17.04
N LEU A 33 0.52 22.30 -15.78
CA LEU A 33 0.72 23.25 -14.67
C LEU A 33 1.99 24.08 -14.92
N LYS A 34 1.86 25.41 -15.00
CA LYS A 34 2.97 26.32 -15.34
C LYS A 34 3.43 27.17 -14.17
N THR A 35 2.56 27.39 -13.19
CA THR A 35 2.80 28.29 -12.07
C THR A 35 2.89 27.53 -10.75
N ASP A 36 3.59 28.14 -9.79
CA ASP A 36 3.70 27.57 -8.45
C ASP A 36 2.34 27.40 -7.76
N ASP A 37 1.38 28.28 -8.05
CA ASP A 37 0.05 28.24 -7.45
C ASP A 37 -0.79 27.11 -8.07
N GLU A 38 -0.68 26.88 -9.38
CA GLU A 38 -1.32 25.72 -10.03
C GLU A 38 -0.78 24.38 -9.48
N ILE A 39 0.52 24.28 -9.23
CA ILE A 39 1.14 23.08 -8.63
C ILE A 39 0.65 22.90 -7.18
N ALA A 40 0.61 23.97 -6.39
CA ALA A 40 0.12 23.93 -5.01
C ALA A 40 -1.37 23.55 -4.93
N ASP A 41 -2.19 24.06 -5.85
CA ASP A 41 -3.61 23.71 -5.97
C ASP A 41 -3.80 22.25 -6.38
N TYR A 42 -2.92 21.70 -7.22
CA TYR A 42 -2.97 20.28 -7.56
C TYR A 42 -2.73 19.40 -6.32
N TRP A 43 -1.74 19.73 -5.49
CA TRP A 43 -1.52 19.04 -4.22
C TRP A 43 -2.75 19.09 -3.31
N LYS A 44 -3.41 20.24 -3.24
CA LYS A 44 -4.65 20.41 -2.48
C LYS A 44 -5.75 19.50 -3.01
N LYS A 45 -5.91 19.37 -4.34
CA LYS A 45 -6.89 18.45 -4.94
C LYS A 45 -6.63 16.99 -4.52
N ILE A 46 -5.38 16.53 -4.55
CA ILE A 46 -5.04 15.16 -4.10
C ILE A 46 -5.40 15.00 -2.62
N ASN A 47 -5.03 15.96 -1.77
CA ASN A 47 -5.37 15.94 -0.35
C ASN A 47 -6.89 15.90 -0.11
N GLU A 48 -7.66 16.65 -0.89
CA GLU A 48 -9.12 16.67 -0.78
C GLU A 48 -9.75 15.35 -1.24
N LEU A 49 -9.24 14.73 -2.31
CA LEU A 49 -9.67 13.40 -2.74
C LEU A 49 -9.40 12.38 -1.62
N ASP A 50 -8.21 12.39 -1.04
CA ASP A 50 -7.86 11.50 0.07
C ASP A 50 -8.79 11.73 1.29
N GLN A 51 -8.81 12.94 1.83
CA GLN A 51 -9.46 13.21 3.11
C GLN A 51 -11.00 13.28 3.03
N LYS A 52 -11.56 13.66 1.88
CA LYS A 52 -13.02 13.87 1.75
C LYS A 52 -13.72 12.74 1.01
N VAL A 53 -13.01 11.97 0.18
CA VAL A 53 -13.60 10.90 -0.64
C VAL A 53 -13.08 9.54 -0.20
N LEU A 54 -11.76 9.33 -0.22
CA LEU A 54 -11.14 8.03 0.08
C LEU A 54 -11.48 7.57 1.49
N VAL A 55 -11.23 8.38 2.52
CA VAL A 55 -11.48 8.03 3.93
C VAL A 55 -12.95 7.69 4.24
N LYS A 56 -13.88 8.10 3.36
CA LYS A 56 -15.33 7.81 3.47
C LYS A 56 -15.80 6.69 2.55
N THR A 57 -14.90 6.07 1.81
CA THR A 57 -15.22 4.98 0.90
C THR A 57 -15.17 3.66 1.66
N GLU A 58 -16.33 3.03 1.84
CA GLU A 58 -16.47 1.78 2.60
C GLU A 58 -15.98 0.55 1.84
N ASP A 59 -16.25 0.48 0.52
CA ASP A 59 -15.77 -0.62 -0.33
C ASP A 59 -14.24 -0.56 -0.43
N ARG A 60 -13.55 -1.59 0.08
CA ARG A 60 -12.09 -1.55 0.21
C ARG A 60 -11.37 -1.51 -1.13
N PHE A 61 -11.90 -2.21 -2.12
CA PHE A 61 -11.30 -2.22 -3.45
C PHE A 61 -11.39 -0.84 -4.13
N LYS A 62 -12.54 -0.17 -4.02
CA LYS A 62 -12.72 1.20 -4.50
C LYS A 62 -11.86 2.17 -3.70
N HIS A 63 -11.75 1.99 -2.39
CA HIS A 63 -10.86 2.76 -1.52
C HIS A 63 -9.42 2.64 -2.00
N ASP A 64 -8.90 1.43 -2.14
CA ASP A 64 -7.53 1.19 -2.60
C ASP A 64 -7.32 1.66 -4.04
N SER A 65 -8.33 1.55 -4.92
CA SER A 65 -8.27 2.13 -6.26
C SER A 65 -8.08 3.65 -6.25
N ILE A 66 -8.77 4.38 -5.37
CA ILE A 66 -8.56 5.83 -5.21
C ILE A 66 -7.18 6.11 -4.60
N SER A 67 -6.75 5.26 -3.67
CA SER A 67 -5.45 5.39 -3.02
C SER A 67 -4.30 5.26 -4.01
N VAL A 68 -4.34 4.26 -4.90
CA VAL A 68 -3.35 4.08 -5.97
C VAL A 68 -3.41 5.22 -6.99
N ASP A 69 -4.62 5.73 -7.30
CA ASP A 69 -4.78 6.92 -8.14
C ASP A 69 -3.99 8.11 -7.58
N ASN A 70 -4.13 8.35 -6.26
CA ASN A 70 -3.41 9.40 -5.55
C ASN A 70 -1.88 9.14 -5.52
N MET A 71 -1.45 7.89 -5.33
CA MET A 71 -0.04 7.50 -5.42
C MET A 71 0.55 7.79 -6.81
N ILE A 72 -0.17 7.47 -7.89
CA ILE A 72 0.26 7.72 -9.27
C ILE A 72 0.37 9.22 -9.54
N ARG A 73 -0.64 10.02 -9.20
CA ARG A 73 -0.60 11.48 -9.36
C ARG A 73 0.53 12.12 -8.57
N THR A 74 0.76 11.65 -7.35
CA THR A 74 1.86 12.09 -6.50
C THR A 74 3.21 11.75 -7.12
N SER A 75 3.37 10.53 -7.63
CA SER A 75 4.57 10.10 -8.35
C SER A 75 4.82 10.95 -9.59
N LEU A 76 3.77 11.28 -10.35
CA LEU A 76 3.85 12.16 -11.52
C LEU A 76 4.25 13.60 -11.15
N LEU A 77 3.75 14.15 -10.04
CA LEU A 77 4.17 15.47 -9.55
C LEU A 77 5.66 15.50 -9.24
N PHE A 78 6.20 14.46 -8.60
CA PHE A 78 7.64 14.34 -8.38
C PHE A 78 8.40 14.13 -9.70
N GLN A 79 7.91 13.29 -10.61
CA GLN A 79 8.55 13.03 -11.90
C GLN A 79 8.64 14.29 -12.78
N ILE A 80 7.62 15.14 -12.77
CA ILE A 80 7.49 16.30 -13.68
C ILE A 80 8.04 17.59 -13.04
N HIS A 81 7.68 17.86 -11.78
CA HIS A 81 8.02 19.12 -11.09
C HIS A 81 9.10 18.96 -10.02
N GLY A 82 9.54 17.73 -9.76
CA GLY A 82 10.61 17.42 -8.80
C GLY A 82 10.29 17.81 -7.37
N ASN A 83 11.33 17.79 -6.53
CA ASN A 83 11.23 18.21 -5.13
C ASN A 83 10.76 19.67 -4.98
N LYS A 84 11.06 20.54 -5.96
CA LYS A 84 10.57 21.92 -6.00
C LYS A 84 9.04 21.95 -6.03
N GLY A 85 8.42 21.13 -6.89
CA GLY A 85 6.97 20.98 -6.95
C GLY A 85 6.36 20.49 -5.63
N TYR A 86 7.02 19.56 -4.94
CA TYR A 86 6.57 19.11 -3.62
C TYR A 86 6.69 20.20 -2.54
N VAL A 87 7.74 21.01 -2.55
CA VAL A 87 7.90 22.13 -1.60
C VAL A 87 6.68 23.05 -1.63
N LEU A 88 6.08 23.25 -2.81
CA LEU A 88 4.90 24.10 -2.97
C LEU A 88 3.66 23.57 -2.23
N SER A 89 3.60 22.29 -1.88
CA SER A 89 2.51 21.73 -1.06
C SER A 89 2.41 22.38 0.33
N THR A 90 3.47 23.04 0.82
CA THR A 90 3.42 23.82 2.07
C THR A 90 2.49 25.01 1.98
N LYS A 91 2.24 25.55 0.78
CA LYS A 91 1.30 26.65 0.58
C LYS A 91 -0.15 26.24 0.88
N THR A 92 -0.45 24.94 0.81
CA THR A 92 -1.81 24.38 0.93
C THR A 92 -1.95 23.38 2.07
N SER A 93 -1.02 23.37 3.03
CA SER A 93 -0.98 22.40 4.15
C SER A 93 -1.05 20.93 3.70
N SER A 94 -0.60 20.65 2.46
CA SER A 94 -0.68 19.34 1.80
C SER A 94 0.66 18.59 1.85
N THR A 95 1.56 18.99 2.74
CA THR A 95 2.90 18.38 2.91
C THR A 95 2.85 16.91 3.28
N PHE A 96 1.76 16.44 3.88
CA PHE A 96 1.59 15.06 4.31
C PHE A 96 1.03 14.14 3.22
N VAL A 97 0.61 14.66 2.07
CA VAL A 97 -0.08 13.88 1.02
C VAL A 97 0.67 12.61 0.63
N PRO A 98 2.00 12.61 0.37
CA PRO A 98 2.71 11.37 0.07
C PRO A 98 2.54 10.33 1.18
N ILE A 99 2.63 10.74 2.44
CA ILE A 99 2.48 9.82 3.58
C ILE A 99 1.03 9.34 3.69
N LEU A 100 0.04 10.21 3.50
CA LEU A 100 -1.39 9.84 3.51
C LEU A 100 -1.70 8.79 2.44
N ASN A 101 -1.19 8.99 1.22
CA ASN A 101 -1.36 8.04 0.13
C ASN A 101 -0.76 6.67 0.45
N LEU A 102 0.35 6.61 1.19
CA LEU A 102 0.90 5.35 1.71
C LEU A 102 -0.04 4.75 2.77
N VAL A 103 -0.35 5.50 3.83
CA VAL A 103 -1.01 4.93 5.01
C VAL A 103 -2.47 4.55 4.79
N HIS A 104 -3.14 5.16 3.81
CA HIS A 104 -4.50 4.80 3.43
C HIS A 104 -4.55 3.84 2.24
N ASN A 105 -3.49 3.12 1.92
CA ASN A 105 -3.57 1.99 1.00
C ASN A 105 -3.39 0.69 1.78
N HIS A 106 -4.24 -0.29 1.51
CA HIS A 106 -4.18 -1.57 2.22
C HIS A 106 -3.42 -2.66 1.47
N ASP A 107 -2.93 -2.40 0.25
CA ASP A 107 -2.19 -3.38 -0.53
C ASP A 107 -0.70 -3.29 -0.22
N ALA A 108 -0.20 -4.37 0.39
CA ALA A 108 1.19 -4.47 0.82
C ALA A 108 2.20 -4.19 -0.31
N LYS A 109 1.95 -4.71 -1.53
CA LYS A 109 2.89 -4.58 -2.64
C LYS A 109 2.94 -3.17 -3.19
N MET A 110 1.78 -2.49 -3.25
CA MET A 110 1.71 -1.09 -3.65
C MET A 110 2.42 -0.19 -2.65
N ASN A 111 2.18 -0.38 -1.35
CA ASN A 111 2.86 0.35 -0.29
C ASN A 111 4.38 0.18 -0.36
N LEU A 112 4.83 -1.06 -0.55
CA LEU A 112 6.26 -1.37 -0.68
C LEU A 112 6.88 -0.72 -1.91
N ALA A 113 6.21 -0.71 -3.07
CA ALA A 113 6.70 0.00 -4.25
C ALA A 113 6.77 1.52 -4.02
N PHE A 114 5.74 2.09 -3.39
CA PHE A 114 5.63 3.51 -3.12
C PHE A 114 6.64 4.01 -2.09
N TRP A 115 7.19 3.11 -1.26
CA TRP A 115 8.29 3.42 -0.35
C TRP A 115 9.46 4.15 -1.03
N SER A 116 9.79 3.79 -2.28
CA SER A 116 10.86 4.45 -3.05
C SER A 116 10.69 5.98 -3.13
N LEU A 117 9.45 6.46 -3.22
CA LEU A 117 9.13 7.89 -3.19
C LEU A 117 9.13 8.44 -1.77
N ILE A 118 8.64 7.68 -0.78
CA ILE A 118 8.64 8.07 0.64
C ILE A 118 10.06 8.26 1.19
N ALA A 119 11.01 7.47 0.70
CA ALA A 119 12.43 7.56 1.02
C ALA A 119 13.10 8.84 0.49
N ASN A 120 12.39 9.67 -0.27
CA ASN A 120 12.88 10.97 -0.71
C ASN A 120 13.23 11.88 0.48
N GLU A 121 14.45 12.41 0.49
CA GLU A 121 14.98 13.25 1.58
C GLU A 121 14.07 14.43 1.92
N GLU A 122 13.41 15.03 0.92
CA GLU A 122 12.58 16.21 1.12
C GLU A 122 11.26 15.87 1.85
N ILE A 123 10.73 14.66 1.62
CA ILE A 123 9.59 14.09 2.36
C ILE A 123 10.03 13.80 3.80
N ILE A 124 11.13 13.07 3.98
CA ILE A 124 11.67 12.72 5.31
C ILE A 124 11.91 13.98 6.14
N LYS A 125 12.58 14.99 5.57
CA LYS A 125 12.88 16.27 6.21
C LYS A 125 11.64 17.03 6.65
N ARG A 126 10.51 16.89 5.94
CA ARG A 126 9.23 17.53 6.31
C ARG A 126 8.46 16.71 7.34
N PHE A 127 8.54 15.40 7.28
CA PHE A 127 7.83 14.52 8.20
C PHE A 127 8.50 14.41 9.58
N LYS A 128 9.82 14.69 9.66
CA LYS A 128 10.63 14.85 10.89
C LYS A 128 10.31 13.78 11.94
N LYS A 129 9.73 14.20 13.08
CA LYS A 129 9.54 13.42 14.30
C LYS A 129 8.62 12.21 14.15
N ARG A 130 7.85 12.12 13.07
CA ARG A 130 6.94 11.00 12.79
C ARG A 130 7.56 9.93 11.89
N TYR A 131 8.68 10.24 11.24
CA TYR A 131 9.49 9.28 10.49
C TYR A 131 10.45 8.55 11.45
N PRO A 132 10.70 7.23 11.29
CA PRO A 132 10.08 6.34 10.30
C PRO A 132 8.80 5.65 10.82
N GLY A 133 8.44 5.87 12.09
CA GLY A 133 7.41 5.09 12.78
C GLY A 133 6.08 4.97 12.03
N TYR A 134 5.51 6.09 11.58
CA TYR A 134 4.21 6.07 10.91
C TYR A 134 4.24 5.34 9.54
N THR A 135 5.35 5.47 8.83
CA THR A 135 5.50 4.83 7.51
C THR A 135 5.85 3.35 7.63
N LEU A 136 6.66 2.97 8.62
CA LEU A 136 6.95 1.57 8.90
C LEU A 136 5.72 0.84 9.47
N GLU A 137 4.93 1.50 10.31
CA GLU A 137 3.64 0.99 10.79
C GLU A 137 2.75 0.58 9.62
N SER A 138 2.60 1.45 8.62
CA SER A 138 1.77 1.18 7.43
C SER A 138 2.30 0.00 6.60
N LEU A 139 3.62 -0.09 6.39
CA LEU A 139 4.22 -1.23 5.68
C LEU A 139 4.01 -2.54 6.45
N SER A 140 4.24 -2.52 7.77
CA SER A 140 4.07 -3.68 8.64
C SER A 140 2.61 -4.12 8.72
N LEU A 141 1.68 -3.19 8.92
CA LEU A 141 0.25 -3.49 9.03
C LEU A 141 -0.33 -4.02 7.71
N SER A 142 0.04 -3.44 6.57
CA SER A 142 -0.51 -3.89 5.28
C SER A 142 -0.03 -5.28 4.87
N ALA A 143 1.19 -5.68 5.25
CA ALA A 143 1.77 -6.97 4.91
C ALA A 143 1.52 -8.08 5.93
N TYR A 144 1.61 -7.76 7.22
CA TYR A 144 1.59 -8.74 8.30
C TYR A 144 0.43 -8.52 9.28
N ASP A 145 -0.19 -7.33 9.22
CA ASP A 145 -1.09 -6.80 10.25
C ASP A 145 -0.47 -7.01 11.63
N TYR A 146 0.77 -6.54 11.74
CA TYR A 146 1.58 -6.47 12.96
C TYR A 146 1.89 -5.00 13.25
N SER A 147 1.54 -4.52 14.44
CA SER A 147 1.79 -3.14 14.85
C SER A 147 3.21 -2.98 15.39
N LEU A 148 3.86 -1.91 14.96
CA LEU A 148 5.16 -1.44 15.42
C LEU A 148 5.06 -0.35 16.50
N VAL A 149 3.87 -0.06 17.02
CA VAL A 149 3.71 0.87 18.14
C VAL A 149 4.51 0.37 19.34
N ASN A 150 5.41 1.22 19.87
CA ASN A 150 6.39 0.90 20.91
C ASN A 150 7.39 -0.22 20.53
N GLN A 151 7.70 -0.37 19.24
CA GLN A 151 8.69 -1.32 18.70
C GLN A 151 9.87 -0.60 18.03
N GLU A 152 10.29 0.56 18.57
CA GLU A 152 11.32 1.41 17.96
C GLU A 152 12.66 0.71 17.76
N SER A 153 12.96 -0.31 18.58
CA SER A 153 14.16 -1.15 18.44
C SER A 153 14.23 -1.88 17.09
N ARG A 154 13.09 -2.10 16.42
CA ARG A 154 13.03 -2.77 15.11
C ARG A 154 13.32 -1.83 13.94
N TYR A 155 13.17 -0.52 14.11
CA TYR A 155 13.16 0.44 13.00
C TYR A 155 14.46 0.45 12.19
N ALA A 156 15.62 0.34 12.85
CA ALA A 156 16.92 0.39 12.16
C ALA A 156 17.06 -0.75 11.15
N TYR A 157 16.74 -1.98 11.57
CA TYR A 157 16.77 -3.16 10.70
C TYR A 157 15.77 -3.06 9.55
N LEU A 158 14.53 -2.60 9.82
CA LEU A 158 13.52 -2.46 8.77
C LEU A 158 13.93 -1.42 7.72
N LEU A 159 14.53 -0.30 8.15
CA LEU A 159 15.05 0.72 7.23
C LEU A 159 16.24 0.21 6.41
N GLU A 160 17.15 -0.56 7.01
CA GLU A 160 18.25 -1.21 6.31
C GLU A 160 17.71 -2.10 5.18
N LYS A 161 16.72 -2.95 5.47
CA LYS A 161 16.11 -3.82 4.47
C LYS A 161 15.36 -3.09 3.36
N LEU A 162 14.75 -1.96 3.67
CA LEU A 162 14.13 -1.11 2.66
C LEU A 162 15.17 -0.37 1.80
N ALA A 163 16.34 -0.05 2.34
CA ALA A 163 17.43 0.59 1.60
C ALA A 163 18.16 -0.39 0.65
N GLU A 164 18.12 -1.69 0.95
CA GLU A 164 18.64 -2.76 0.07
C GLU A 164 17.76 -3.02 -1.16
N MET A 165 16.53 -2.48 -1.19
CA MET A 165 15.64 -2.67 -2.32
C MET A 165 16.21 -2.02 -3.59
N PRO A 166 16.06 -2.66 -4.76
CA PRO A 166 16.50 -2.07 -6.01
C PRO A 166 15.76 -0.74 -6.25
N ALA A 167 16.48 0.23 -6.82
CA ALA A 167 15.86 1.45 -7.29
C ALA A 167 14.78 1.13 -8.32
N GLU A 168 13.63 1.78 -8.21
CA GLU A 168 12.52 1.63 -9.15
C GLU A 168 12.59 2.75 -10.19
N ASP A 169 12.99 2.42 -11.41
CA ASP A 169 13.20 3.40 -12.50
C ASP A 169 11.89 4.07 -12.96
N ASP A 170 10.75 3.38 -12.85
CA ASP A 170 9.44 3.89 -13.25
C ASP A 170 8.35 3.47 -12.25
N LEU A 171 8.28 4.20 -11.13
CA LEU A 171 7.30 3.96 -10.08
C LEU A 171 5.85 4.03 -10.59
N VAL A 172 5.55 4.90 -11.56
CA VAL A 172 4.21 5.03 -12.12
C VAL A 172 3.81 3.74 -12.84
N LYS A 173 4.64 3.23 -13.75
CA LYS A 173 4.38 1.95 -14.42
C LYS A 173 4.33 0.77 -13.43
N ARG A 174 5.16 0.81 -12.38
CA ARG A 174 5.15 -0.22 -11.34
C ARG A 174 3.79 -0.26 -10.62
N LEU A 175 3.27 0.89 -10.20
CA LEU A 175 1.98 1.01 -9.53
C LEU A 175 0.83 0.58 -10.44
N GLU A 176 0.84 0.96 -11.72
CA GLU A 176 -0.16 0.50 -12.69
C GLU A 176 -0.18 -1.02 -12.82
N ARG A 177 1.00 -1.64 -12.98
CA ARG A 177 1.14 -3.09 -13.07
C ARG A 177 0.63 -3.76 -11.79
N LEU A 178 1.04 -3.28 -10.61
CA LEU A 178 0.60 -3.83 -9.34
C LEU A 178 -0.92 -3.70 -9.15
N PHE A 179 -1.52 -2.62 -9.65
CA PHE A 179 -2.98 -2.45 -9.61
C PHE A 179 -3.71 -3.43 -10.53
N LEU A 180 -3.17 -3.69 -11.72
CA LEU A 180 -3.70 -4.76 -12.58
C LEU A 180 -3.58 -6.13 -11.92
N GLU A 181 -2.43 -6.43 -11.29
CA GLU A 181 -2.25 -7.67 -10.52
C GLU A 181 -3.23 -7.78 -9.35
N TYR A 182 -3.48 -6.68 -8.63
CA TYR A 182 -4.45 -6.63 -7.53
C TYR A 182 -5.89 -6.89 -8.02
N LYS A 183 -6.28 -6.30 -9.16
CA LYS A 183 -7.57 -6.56 -9.81
C LYS A 183 -7.75 -8.03 -10.14
N ILE A 184 -6.76 -8.64 -10.79
CA ILE A 184 -6.80 -10.07 -11.13
C ILE A 184 -6.88 -10.91 -9.85
N ARG A 185 -6.05 -10.61 -8.85
CA ARG A 185 -6.00 -11.35 -7.59
C ARG A 185 -7.32 -11.30 -6.84
N LYS A 186 -8.03 -10.17 -6.85
CA LYS A 186 -9.31 -9.99 -6.15
C LYS A 186 -10.35 -11.02 -6.60
N ASP A 187 -10.35 -11.36 -7.89
CA ASP A 187 -11.37 -12.21 -8.51
C ASP A 187 -11.05 -13.71 -8.45
N LEU A 188 -9.86 -14.09 -7.94
CA LEU A 188 -9.45 -15.50 -7.84
C LEU A 188 -10.39 -16.30 -6.92
N GLU A 189 -10.82 -17.47 -7.37
CA GLU A 189 -11.64 -18.38 -6.55
C GLU A 189 -10.81 -19.04 -5.44
N VAL A 190 -11.45 -19.26 -4.29
CA VAL A 190 -10.87 -20.03 -3.18
C VAL A 190 -11.07 -21.52 -3.48
N LEU A 191 -9.97 -22.26 -3.60
CA LEU A 191 -10.03 -23.71 -3.82
C LEU A 191 -10.01 -24.50 -2.50
N ASP A 192 -9.22 -24.04 -1.53
CA ASP A 192 -9.03 -24.74 -0.27
C ASP A 192 -8.80 -23.75 0.88
N VAL A 193 -9.39 -24.04 2.03
CA VAL A 193 -9.21 -23.29 3.28
C VAL A 193 -8.44 -24.17 4.24
N ILE A 194 -7.19 -23.80 4.51
CA ILE A 194 -6.23 -24.60 5.28
C ILE A 194 -6.43 -24.38 6.78
N GLY A 195 -6.77 -23.15 7.17
CA GLY A 195 -7.06 -22.82 8.56
C GLY A 195 -7.61 -21.41 8.70
N GLU A 196 -8.18 -21.13 9.87
CA GLU A 196 -8.75 -19.84 10.23
C GLU A 196 -8.31 -19.44 11.65
N TRP A 197 -7.90 -18.20 11.80
CA TRP A 197 -7.43 -17.66 13.07
C TRP A 197 -8.02 -16.28 13.34
N GLN A 198 -8.06 -15.93 14.62
CA GLN A 198 -8.49 -14.60 15.04
C GLN A 198 -7.46 -13.53 14.64
N ASN A 199 -7.94 -12.38 14.15
CA ASN A 199 -7.07 -11.26 13.85
C ASN A 199 -6.36 -10.76 15.12
N GLN A 200 -5.10 -10.38 14.96
CA GLN A 200 -4.26 -9.94 16.06
C GLN A 200 -3.12 -9.08 15.52
N ALA A 201 -3.10 -7.80 15.92
CA ALA A 201 -2.07 -6.85 15.53
C ALA A 201 -0.97 -6.65 16.59
N PHE A 202 -1.24 -7.05 17.83
CA PHE A 202 -0.28 -6.99 18.94
C PHE A 202 -0.12 -8.37 19.56
N LYS A 203 1.06 -8.66 20.10
CA LYS A 203 1.38 -9.96 20.72
C LYS A 203 0.38 -10.46 21.77
N SER A 204 -0.30 -9.57 22.48
CA SER A 204 -1.23 -9.91 23.55
C SER A 204 -2.66 -9.40 23.35
N GLN A 205 -3.00 -8.88 22.15
CA GLN A 205 -4.30 -8.25 21.92
C GLN A 205 -4.93 -8.71 20.62
N LYS A 206 -5.97 -9.54 20.78
CA LYS A 206 -6.89 -9.92 19.71
C LYS A 206 -7.65 -8.70 19.21
N THR A 207 -7.86 -8.64 17.90
CA THR A 207 -8.65 -7.61 17.23
C THR A 207 -9.93 -8.23 16.66
N GLY A 208 -10.79 -7.41 16.05
CA GLY A 208 -12.06 -7.87 15.50
C GLY A 208 -11.87 -8.68 14.21
N GLY A 209 -12.67 -9.73 14.07
CA GLY A 209 -12.70 -10.58 12.87
C GLY A 209 -11.59 -11.63 12.82
N ASN A 210 -11.56 -12.33 11.70
CA ASN A 210 -10.71 -13.50 11.47
C ASN A 210 -9.92 -13.33 10.16
N PHE A 211 -8.94 -14.20 9.97
CA PHE A 211 -8.26 -14.37 8.69
C PHE A 211 -8.01 -15.85 8.41
N GLN A 212 -7.88 -16.18 7.13
CA GLN A 212 -7.74 -17.55 6.66
C GLN A 212 -6.44 -17.73 5.88
N LEU A 213 -5.78 -18.87 6.04
CA LEU A 213 -4.78 -19.37 5.11
C LEU A 213 -5.51 -20.19 4.05
N VAL A 214 -5.35 -19.82 2.78
CA VAL A 214 -6.07 -20.47 1.68
C VAL A 214 -5.16 -20.76 0.52
N LYS A 215 -5.62 -21.68 -0.34
CA LYS A 215 -5.09 -21.87 -1.69
C LYS A 215 -6.12 -21.36 -2.70
N LEU A 216 -5.68 -20.53 -3.64
CA LEU A 216 -6.55 -19.95 -4.68
C LEU A 216 -6.39 -20.68 -6.01
N GLU A 217 -7.23 -20.34 -7.00
CA GLU A 217 -7.28 -20.99 -8.33
C GLU A 217 -5.95 -20.98 -9.10
N ASP A 218 -5.12 -19.95 -8.85
CA ASP A 218 -3.76 -19.82 -9.38
C ASP A 218 -2.74 -20.76 -8.71
N GLN A 219 -3.21 -21.64 -7.82
CA GLN A 219 -2.45 -22.62 -7.03
C GLN A 219 -1.49 -22.02 -5.98
N ASN A 220 -1.55 -20.70 -5.74
CA ASN A 220 -0.71 -20.06 -4.74
C ASN A 220 -1.40 -19.99 -3.36
N PHE A 221 -0.59 -19.77 -2.33
CA PHE A 221 -1.06 -19.59 -0.95
C PHE A 221 -1.29 -18.12 -0.64
N TYR A 222 -2.36 -17.85 0.10
CA TYR A 222 -2.74 -16.49 0.48
C TYR A 222 -3.23 -16.43 1.91
N PHE A 223 -2.99 -15.31 2.57
CA PHE A 223 -3.88 -14.90 3.65
C PHE A 223 -5.05 -14.09 3.10
N LEU A 224 -6.27 -14.52 3.44
CA LEU A 224 -7.47 -13.72 3.30
C LEU A 224 -7.71 -13.01 4.63
N ARG A 225 -7.48 -11.70 4.68
CA ARG A 225 -7.65 -10.88 5.88
C ARG A 225 -8.48 -9.64 5.57
N PHE A 226 -9.64 -9.56 6.21
CA PHE A 226 -10.72 -8.64 5.82
C PHE A 226 -11.06 -8.83 4.33
N GLU A 227 -10.76 -7.87 3.46
CA GLU A 227 -10.91 -8.01 1.99
C GLU A 227 -9.56 -8.08 1.23
N SER A 228 -8.44 -8.20 1.94
CA SER A 228 -7.11 -8.28 1.34
C SER A 228 -6.72 -9.73 1.08
N ARG A 229 -6.07 -9.95 -0.06
CA ARG A 229 -5.45 -11.22 -0.45
C ARG A 229 -3.94 -11.04 -0.47
N ILE A 230 -3.25 -11.50 0.57
CA ILE A 230 -1.80 -11.33 0.76
C ILE A 230 -1.11 -12.58 0.25
N LEU A 231 -0.36 -12.46 -0.85
CA LEU A 231 0.35 -13.58 -1.46
C LEU A 231 1.50 -14.07 -0.56
N LEU A 232 1.58 -15.38 -0.39
CA LEU A 232 2.60 -16.05 0.40
C LEU A 232 3.52 -16.89 -0.47
N GLU A 233 4.82 -16.85 -0.16
CA GLU A 233 5.84 -17.75 -0.69
C GLU A 233 6.13 -18.83 0.36
N LYS A 234 5.95 -20.10 0.00
CA LYS A 234 6.37 -21.22 0.85
C LYS A 234 7.88 -21.41 0.75
N ILE A 235 8.59 -21.35 1.88
CA ILE A 235 10.06 -21.28 1.93
C ILE A 235 10.77 -22.53 2.43
N GLU A 236 10.09 -23.47 3.11
CA GLU A 236 10.69 -24.74 3.53
C GLU A 236 9.71 -25.93 3.41
N LYS A 237 10.27 -27.15 3.40
CA LYS A 237 9.59 -28.46 3.31
C LYS A 237 10.10 -29.40 4.42
N ASP A 238 9.88 -29.01 5.67
CA ASP A 238 10.05 -29.92 6.81
C ASP A 238 8.66 -30.24 7.41
N ALA A 239 8.59 -30.81 8.62
CA ALA A 239 7.32 -31.10 9.31
C ALA A 239 6.48 -29.85 9.65
N VAL A 240 7.04 -28.66 9.44
CA VAL A 240 6.40 -27.36 9.66
C VAL A 240 6.48 -26.57 8.37
N ASP A 241 5.33 -26.14 7.87
CA ASP A 241 5.25 -25.28 6.70
C ASP A 241 5.67 -23.86 7.07
N LYS A 242 6.65 -23.31 6.35
CA LYS A 242 7.08 -21.92 6.50
C LYS A 242 6.62 -21.08 5.32
N PHE A 243 6.03 -19.92 5.62
CA PHE A 243 5.55 -18.96 4.63
C PHE A 243 6.14 -17.58 4.89
N LYS A 244 6.47 -16.83 3.83
CA LYS A 244 6.76 -15.39 3.93
C LYS A 244 5.83 -14.61 3.02
N VAL A 245 5.59 -13.34 3.34
CA VAL A 245 4.87 -12.43 2.44
C VAL A 245 5.71 -12.21 1.18
N SER A 246 5.12 -12.49 0.01
CA SER A 246 5.82 -12.45 -1.25
C SER A 246 6.38 -11.06 -1.57
N GLY A 247 7.69 -11.00 -1.83
CA GLY A 247 8.41 -9.78 -2.16
C GLY A 247 8.68 -8.81 -1.00
N TYR A 248 8.27 -9.11 0.25
CA TYR A 248 8.57 -8.24 1.39
C TYR A 248 9.99 -8.47 1.95
N PRO A 249 10.76 -7.41 2.24
CA PRO A 249 12.20 -7.54 2.54
C PRO A 249 12.53 -7.76 4.01
N PHE A 250 11.54 -7.81 4.92
CA PHE A 250 11.80 -7.83 6.36
C PHE A 250 12.34 -9.18 6.88
N GLY A 251 12.23 -10.25 6.09
CA GLY A 251 12.67 -11.58 6.52
C GLY A 251 11.75 -12.24 7.55
N TRP A 252 10.61 -11.61 7.86
CA TRP A 252 9.59 -12.17 8.75
C TRP A 252 8.83 -13.29 8.05
N TYR A 253 8.46 -14.30 8.81
CA TYR A 253 7.84 -15.52 8.28
C TYR A 253 6.83 -16.10 9.26
N TYR A 254 5.89 -16.86 8.72
CA TYR A 254 4.89 -17.62 9.45
C TYR A 254 5.27 -19.09 9.46
N THR A 255 5.02 -19.77 10.57
CA THR A 255 5.05 -21.24 10.65
C THR A 255 3.64 -21.77 10.82
N TYR A 256 3.33 -22.87 10.13
CA TYR A 256 2.08 -23.61 10.27
C TYR A 256 2.40 -25.11 10.41
N ASN A 257 1.78 -25.78 11.39
CA ASN A 257 1.98 -27.21 11.62
C ASN A 257 0.66 -28.00 11.49
N ASP A 258 0.77 -29.33 11.48
CA ASP A 258 -0.36 -30.26 11.36
C ASP A 258 -1.36 -30.17 12.53
N GLU A 259 -0.99 -29.54 13.65
CA GLU A 259 -1.85 -29.29 14.80
C GLU A 259 -2.70 -28.01 14.65
N GLY A 260 -2.50 -27.25 13.57
CA GLY A 260 -3.23 -26.02 13.29
C GLY A 260 -2.63 -24.77 13.95
N GLU A 261 -1.44 -24.88 14.53
CA GLU A 261 -0.73 -23.77 15.16
C GLU A 261 -0.15 -22.83 14.10
N LEU A 262 -0.43 -21.54 14.22
CA LEU A 262 0.12 -20.50 13.35
C LEU A 262 0.83 -19.44 14.19
N ILE A 263 2.09 -19.17 13.85
CA ILE A 263 2.94 -18.20 14.56
C ILE A 263 3.66 -17.32 13.55
N LEU A 264 3.71 -16.01 13.80
CA LEU A 264 4.54 -15.05 13.08
C LEU A 264 5.85 -14.82 13.83
N TYR A 265 6.96 -14.95 13.12
CA TYR A 265 8.32 -14.72 13.60
C TYR A 265 8.99 -13.55 12.86
N ASP A 266 9.94 -12.93 13.52
CA ASP A 266 10.88 -12.02 12.87
C ASP A 266 12.06 -12.78 12.24
N GLN A 267 13.00 -12.03 11.66
CA GLN A 267 14.19 -12.58 11.00
C GLN A 267 15.17 -13.31 11.93
N ASN A 268 15.02 -13.16 13.25
CA ASN A 268 15.90 -13.72 14.28
C ASN A 268 15.19 -14.83 15.08
N ASP A 269 14.12 -15.41 14.52
CA ASP A 269 13.26 -16.40 15.16
C ASP A 269 12.57 -15.89 16.45
N GLU A 270 12.40 -14.57 16.62
CA GLU A 270 11.62 -14.01 17.72
C GLU A 270 10.12 -14.10 17.42
N ILE A 271 9.35 -14.66 18.34
CA ILE A 271 7.89 -14.73 18.24
C ILE A 271 7.28 -13.33 18.33
N LEU A 272 6.69 -12.89 17.22
CA LEU A 272 5.93 -11.66 17.11
C LEU A 272 4.47 -11.86 17.55
N ILE A 273 3.81 -12.89 17.00
CA ILE A 273 2.40 -13.24 17.32
C ILE A 273 2.22 -14.76 17.31
N GLU A 274 1.58 -15.29 18.34
CA GLU A 274 0.97 -16.63 18.36
C GLU A 274 -0.53 -16.46 18.12
N TYR A 275 -1.05 -17.02 17.02
CA TYR A 275 -2.45 -16.83 16.64
C TYR A 275 -3.36 -17.87 17.30
N SER A 276 -4.53 -17.43 17.75
CA SER A 276 -5.56 -18.35 18.23
C SER A 276 -6.39 -18.90 17.05
N ALA A 277 -6.40 -20.23 16.90
CA ALA A 277 -7.30 -20.91 15.99
C ALA A 277 -8.78 -20.72 16.43
N ILE A 278 -9.70 -20.90 15.48
CA ILE A 278 -11.15 -20.78 15.67
C ILE A 278 -11.81 -22.15 15.63
#